data_AF-A0A9X1Z6P0-F1
#
_entry.id   AF-A0A9X1Z6P0-F1
#
_cell.length_a   1.000
_cell.length_b   1.000
_cell.length_c   1.000
_cell.angle_alpha   90.00
_cell.angle_beta   90.00
_cell.angle_gamma   90.00
#
_symmetry.space_group_name_H-M   'P 1'
#
loop_
_entity.id
_entity.type
_entity.pdbx_description
1 polymer ?
#
loop_
_entity_poly.entity_id
_entity_poly.type
_entity_poly.pdbx_seq_one_letter_code
_entity_poly.pdbx_strand_id
1 'polypeptide(L)'
;MNPKLTLLSVSVASVLSLMTQAQAATDPESLAKAIAKQEAEIVLLKQQLASLAAEQQKQQQKSIAVAKQVDHVSNNIDKADARFSQFSFKSYGTAVYTSDEYFDNVQDTSAERRNRTDLERIVTEFGYQFSDDWSMEVEIEYEHGGTGSALEYDGFDEFGEFESEMEAGGEVVVEKAEIRYRPSKAFGVKFGNIHLPIGLTSILHKPNQYLTVQRHKSEAAMMPTVWNENGIGIYGEISDFHYQAQIVSGLNSEYFRTYDWVASGHQKRFEEVNTDDLAFAGRLDYGNFKTGSAVGVAYYYGNTSGNRHKSNKLDVDGALSIVSVAGAFVEGPWILRGQYLYGTLDNADAITLANKTTPGLQPGNFAQLGSESQSFFVEAGVKLDEWFDLPMTVFANVDYSNPLMAVETGTATKRYENTWSSVGINYSPIPEIVIKAEGGVHQVAVASIPDTHFFALGVGYQFSL
;
A
#
# COMPACT_ATOMS: atom_id res chain seq x y z
N MET A 1 15.79 -51.26 20.52
CA MET A 1 16.03 -52.72 20.66
C MET A 1 14.82 -53.45 20.08
N ASN A 2 15.06 -54.36 19.12
CA ASN A 2 14.03 -54.93 18.25
C ASN A 2 13.19 -55.99 18.99
N PRO A 3 11.87 -55.81 19.21
CA PRO A 3 11.03 -56.75 19.96
C PRO A 3 10.83 -58.10 19.25
N LYS A 4 11.26 -58.20 17.98
CA LYS A 4 11.25 -59.47 17.21
C LYS A 4 12.34 -60.46 17.65
N LEU A 5 13.42 -60.01 18.31
CA LEU A 5 14.48 -60.93 18.77
C LEU A 5 14.15 -61.64 20.08
N THR A 6 13.30 -61.06 20.93
CA THR A 6 12.96 -61.61 22.25
C THR A 6 11.95 -62.76 22.20
N LEU A 7 11.09 -62.83 21.18
CA LEU A 7 10.15 -63.95 21.02
C LEU A 7 10.82 -65.23 20.51
N LEU A 8 11.79 -65.11 19.59
CA LEU A 8 12.54 -66.26 19.07
C LEU A 8 13.33 -66.96 20.19
N SER A 9 13.89 -66.20 21.14
CA SER A 9 14.59 -66.74 22.30
C SER A 9 13.68 -67.45 23.31
N VAL A 10 12.41 -67.05 23.42
CA VAL A 10 11.45 -67.70 24.33
C VAL A 10 10.87 -68.98 23.72
N SER A 11 10.68 -69.03 22.39
CA SER A 11 10.22 -70.24 21.68
C SER A 11 11.29 -71.34 21.63
N VAL A 12 12.57 -70.97 21.51
CA VAL A 12 13.69 -71.95 21.47
C VAL A 12 13.98 -72.49 22.87
N ALA A 13 13.84 -71.68 23.92
CA ALA A 13 14.05 -72.12 25.30
C ALA A 13 12.97 -73.10 25.80
N SER A 14 11.70 -72.93 25.40
CA SER A 14 10.62 -73.86 25.74
C SER A 14 10.77 -75.20 25.00
N VAL A 15 11.11 -75.20 23.70
CA VAL A 15 11.37 -76.44 22.94
C VAL A 15 12.58 -77.23 23.49
N LEU A 16 13.64 -76.56 23.96
CA LEU A 16 14.77 -77.26 24.60
C LEU A 16 14.41 -77.85 25.97
N SER A 17 13.59 -77.17 26.78
CA SER A 17 13.14 -77.70 28.07
C SER A 17 12.18 -78.91 27.94
N LEU A 18 11.45 -78.99 26.83
CA LEU A 18 10.54 -80.09 26.49
C LEU A 18 11.30 -81.37 26.13
N MET A 19 12.49 -81.30 25.53
CA MET A 19 13.30 -82.50 25.25
C MET A 19 13.91 -83.11 26.52
N THR A 20 14.24 -82.29 27.53
CA THR A 20 14.89 -82.76 28.75
C THR A 20 13.99 -83.51 29.74
N GLN A 21 12.65 -83.36 29.69
CA GLN A 21 11.74 -84.13 30.55
C GLN A 21 11.36 -85.50 29.99
N ALA A 22 11.52 -85.73 28.68
CA ALA A 22 11.24 -87.03 28.06
C ALA A 22 12.31 -88.10 28.34
N GLN A 23 13.48 -87.70 28.85
CA GLN A 23 14.66 -88.58 29.01
C GLN A 23 14.87 -89.12 30.42
N ALA A 24 13.94 -88.91 31.35
CA ALA A 24 14.05 -89.34 32.75
C ALA A 24 12.80 -90.07 33.28
N ALA A 25 12.15 -90.89 32.45
CA ALA A 25 11.01 -91.72 32.84
C ALA A 25 11.16 -93.13 32.25
N THR A 26 11.51 -94.11 33.08
CA THR A 26 11.63 -95.54 32.69
C THR A 26 10.33 -96.32 32.85
N ASP A 27 9.19 -95.62 33.02
CA ASP A 27 7.84 -96.19 33.15
C ASP A 27 6.92 -95.69 32.02
N PRO A 28 6.35 -96.58 31.17
CA PRO A 28 5.51 -96.22 30.02
C PRO A 28 4.34 -95.28 30.35
N GLU A 29 3.77 -95.37 31.56
CA GLU A 29 2.63 -94.54 31.98
C GLU A 29 3.03 -93.08 32.25
N SER A 30 4.24 -92.88 32.75
CA SER A 30 4.82 -91.54 33.00
C SER A 30 5.23 -90.82 31.71
N LEU A 31 5.71 -91.58 30.71
CA LEU A 31 6.03 -91.06 29.38
C LEU A 31 4.76 -90.62 28.63
N ALA A 32 3.69 -91.41 28.70
CA ALA A 32 2.40 -91.08 28.10
C ALA A 32 1.78 -89.80 28.70
N LYS A 33 1.89 -89.60 30.03
CA LYS A 33 1.48 -88.35 30.69
C LYS A 33 2.34 -87.15 30.26
N ALA A 34 3.64 -87.33 30.06
CA ALA A 34 4.53 -86.27 29.58
C ALA A 34 4.20 -85.85 28.13
N ILE A 35 3.92 -86.82 27.25
CA ILE A 35 3.50 -86.57 25.86
C ILE A 35 2.14 -85.85 25.83
N ALA A 36 1.15 -86.30 26.60
CA ALA A 36 -0.17 -85.66 26.67
C ALA A 36 -0.07 -84.20 27.18
N LYS A 37 0.82 -83.93 28.13
CA LYS A 37 1.10 -82.57 28.62
C LYS A 37 1.74 -81.69 27.54
N GLN A 38 2.69 -82.24 26.77
CA GLN A 38 3.31 -81.58 25.63
C GLN A 38 2.30 -81.26 24.51
N GLU A 39 1.42 -82.20 24.18
CA GLU A 39 0.39 -82.00 23.17
C GLU A 39 -0.58 -80.88 23.57
N ALA A 40 -0.98 -80.84 24.85
CA ALA A 40 -1.81 -79.76 25.39
C ALA A 40 -1.10 -78.39 25.31
N GLU A 41 0.20 -78.35 25.62
CA GLU A 41 1.01 -77.13 25.55
C GLU A 41 1.22 -76.66 24.10
N ILE A 42 1.40 -77.58 23.14
CA ILE A 42 1.46 -77.30 21.71
C ILE A 42 0.13 -76.72 21.21
N VAL A 43 -1.02 -77.25 21.66
CA VAL A 43 -2.34 -76.72 21.32
C VAL A 43 -2.50 -75.29 21.84
N LEU A 44 -2.06 -75.03 23.08
CA LEU A 44 -2.11 -73.70 23.69
C LEU A 44 -1.20 -72.70 22.95
N LEU A 45 0.01 -73.10 22.59
CA LEU A 45 0.95 -72.29 21.80
C LEU A 45 0.40 -71.97 20.40
N LYS A 46 -0.27 -72.94 19.74
CA LYS A 46 -0.95 -72.71 18.45
C LYS A 46 -2.08 -71.69 18.57
N GLN A 47 -2.86 -71.75 19.65
CA GLN A 47 -3.92 -70.76 19.93
C GLN A 47 -3.33 -69.37 20.19
N GLN A 48 -2.25 -69.27 20.96
CA GLN A 48 -1.55 -68.01 21.21
C GLN A 48 -0.98 -67.42 19.91
N LEU A 49 -0.35 -68.23 19.06
CA LEU A 49 0.15 -67.79 17.75
C LEU A 49 -0.97 -67.28 16.83
N ALA A 50 -2.13 -67.94 16.83
CA ALA A 50 -3.30 -67.48 16.07
C ALA A 50 -3.82 -66.13 16.59
N SER A 51 -3.88 -65.95 17.93
CA SER A 51 -4.29 -64.68 18.54
C SER A 51 -3.31 -63.54 18.23
N LEU A 52 -2.00 -63.83 18.28
CA LEU A 52 -0.95 -62.87 17.96
C LEU A 52 -0.98 -62.47 16.48
N ALA A 53 -1.19 -63.44 15.58
CA ALA A 53 -1.34 -63.17 14.15
C ALA A 53 -2.58 -62.28 13.86
N ALA A 54 -3.70 -62.53 14.53
CA ALA A 54 -4.90 -61.71 14.42
C ALA A 54 -4.67 -60.28 14.96
N GLU A 55 -3.95 -60.14 16.07
CA GLU A 55 -3.60 -58.85 16.64
C GLU A 55 -2.61 -58.08 15.74
N GLN A 56 -1.66 -58.78 15.13
CA GLN A 56 -0.73 -58.20 14.15
C GLN A 56 -1.46 -57.70 12.90
N GLN A 57 -2.41 -58.47 12.37
CA GLN A 57 -3.26 -58.03 11.26
C GLN A 57 -4.09 -56.80 11.63
N LYS A 58 -4.66 -56.77 12.85
CA LYS A 58 -5.41 -55.61 13.36
C LYS A 58 -4.53 -54.37 13.53
N GLN A 59 -3.28 -54.53 13.99
CA GLN A 59 -2.30 -53.43 14.04
C GLN A 59 -1.93 -52.94 12.65
N GLN A 60 -1.72 -53.85 11.69
CA GLN A 60 -1.38 -53.49 10.32
C GLN A 60 -2.53 -52.74 9.64
N GLN A 61 -3.77 -53.19 9.82
CA GLN A 61 -4.96 -52.47 9.34
C GLN A 61 -5.11 -51.09 9.97
N LYS A 62 -4.88 -50.96 11.29
CA LYS A 62 -4.86 -49.64 11.96
C LYS A 62 -3.77 -48.74 11.40
N SER A 63 -2.57 -49.25 11.16
CA SER A 63 -1.47 -48.45 10.59
C SER A 63 -1.77 -47.95 9.18
N ILE A 64 -2.42 -48.77 8.35
CA ILE A 64 -2.87 -48.37 7.00
C ILE A 64 -3.98 -47.33 7.08
N ALA A 65 -4.92 -47.47 8.02
CA ALA A 65 -5.98 -46.48 8.24
C ALA A 65 -5.41 -45.13 8.69
N VAL A 66 -4.44 -45.14 9.61
CA VAL A 66 -3.72 -43.93 10.05
C VAL A 66 -2.95 -43.29 8.89
N ALA A 67 -2.21 -44.08 8.09
CA ALA A 67 -1.48 -43.56 6.93
C ALA A 67 -2.43 -42.88 5.92
N LYS A 68 -3.56 -43.51 5.58
CA LYS A 68 -4.59 -42.90 4.71
C LYS A 68 -5.17 -41.60 5.28
N GLN A 69 -5.35 -41.54 6.60
CA GLN A 69 -5.84 -40.34 7.26
C GLN A 69 -4.80 -39.21 7.24
N VAL A 70 -3.52 -39.53 7.43
CA VAL A 70 -2.40 -38.59 7.30
C VAL A 70 -2.31 -38.07 5.86
N ASP A 71 -2.38 -38.95 4.85
CA ASP A 71 -2.35 -38.54 3.44
C ASP A 71 -3.54 -37.62 3.10
N HIS A 72 -4.73 -37.92 3.62
CA HIS A 72 -5.92 -37.08 3.40
C HIS A 72 -5.79 -35.71 4.07
N VAL A 73 -5.23 -35.65 5.28
CA VAL A 73 -4.97 -34.39 5.98
C VAL A 73 -3.89 -33.58 5.26
N SER A 74 -2.78 -34.22 4.86
CA SER A 74 -1.70 -33.57 4.10
C SER A 74 -2.23 -32.97 2.80
N ASN A 75 -2.95 -33.75 1.99
CA ASN A 75 -3.53 -33.27 0.74
C ASN A 75 -4.50 -32.10 0.93
N ASN A 76 -5.24 -32.05 2.04
CA ASN A 76 -6.14 -30.93 2.34
C ASN A 76 -5.37 -29.68 2.81
N ILE A 77 -4.27 -29.86 3.53
CA ILE A 77 -3.35 -28.78 3.90
C ILE A 77 -2.69 -28.24 2.62
N ASP A 78 -2.13 -29.10 1.78
CA ASP A 78 -1.48 -28.71 0.52
C ASP A 78 -2.45 -27.97 -0.42
N LYS A 79 -3.72 -28.39 -0.48
CA LYS A 79 -4.76 -27.69 -1.25
C LYS A 79 -5.26 -26.39 -0.62
N ALA A 80 -5.19 -26.26 0.70
CA ALA A 80 -5.48 -24.99 1.37
C ALA A 80 -4.32 -24.02 1.15
N ASP A 81 -3.09 -24.47 1.40
CA ASP A 81 -1.85 -23.73 1.22
C ASP A 81 -1.69 -23.25 -0.23
N ALA A 82 -1.95 -24.12 -1.23
CA ALA A 82 -1.92 -23.73 -2.64
C ALA A 82 -3.00 -22.72 -3.06
N ARG A 83 -4.13 -22.64 -2.34
CA ARG A 83 -5.17 -21.63 -2.61
C ARG A 83 -4.86 -20.30 -1.94
N PHE A 84 -4.30 -20.33 -0.75
CA PHE A 84 -3.87 -19.13 -0.04
C PHE A 84 -2.54 -18.59 -0.57
N SER A 85 -1.68 -19.42 -1.18
CA SER A 85 -0.41 -18.97 -1.78
C SER A 85 -0.59 -18.06 -2.99
N GLN A 86 -1.78 -18.07 -3.61
CA GLN A 86 -2.15 -17.15 -4.70
C GLN A 86 -2.70 -15.82 -4.19
N PHE A 87 -3.11 -15.77 -2.92
CA PHE A 87 -3.62 -14.58 -2.28
C PHE A 87 -2.46 -13.84 -1.60
N SER A 88 -2.49 -12.51 -1.67
CA SER A 88 -1.57 -11.66 -0.93
C SER A 88 -2.37 -10.59 -0.22
N PHE A 89 -1.92 -10.24 0.98
CA PHE A 89 -2.52 -9.16 1.75
C PHE A 89 -1.43 -8.22 2.22
N LYS A 90 -1.61 -6.92 1.99
CA LYS A 90 -0.72 -5.90 2.56
C LYS A 90 -1.56 -4.88 3.29
N SER A 91 -0.96 -4.26 4.29
CA SER A 91 -1.57 -3.11 4.93
C SER A 91 -0.51 -2.15 5.39
N TYR A 92 -0.83 -0.87 5.30
CA TYR A 92 -0.05 0.21 5.88
C TYR A 92 -1.01 1.25 6.46
N GLY A 93 -0.51 2.10 7.34
CA GLY A 93 -1.31 3.18 7.90
C GLY A 93 -0.47 4.16 8.68
N THR A 94 -1.05 5.32 8.96
CA THR A 94 -0.42 6.41 9.70
C THR A 94 -1.38 7.04 10.69
N ALA A 95 -0.83 7.42 11.83
CA ALA A 95 -1.45 8.34 12.77
C ALA A 95 -0.49 9.49 13.01
N VAL A 96 -1.02 10.71 13.04
CA VAL A 96 -0.21 11.93 13.11
C VAL A 96 -0.73 12.86 14.19
N TYR A 97 0.20 13.62 14.75
CA TYR A 97 -0.07 14.80 15.56
C TYR A 97 0.62 15.99 14.92
N THR A 98 -0.07 17.10 14.74
CA THR A 98 0.51 18.35 14.24
C THR A 98 0.25 19.49 15.20
N SER A 99 1.18 20.44 15.23
CA SER A 99 1.09 21.72 15.93
C SER A 99 1.54 22.78 14.94
N ASP A 100 0.58 23.43 14.28
CA ASP A 100 0.82 24.36 13.19
C ASP A 100 0.44 25.78 13.63
N GLU A 101 1.29 26.75 13.31
CA GLU A 101 0.88 28.15 13.23
C GLU A 101 0.22 28.41 11.87
N TYR A 102 -0.98 28.98 11.86
CA TYR A 102 -1.76 29.25 10.66
C TYR A 102 -2.50 30.59 10.79
N PHE A 103 -2.88 31.17 9.66
CA PHE A 103 -3.73 32.35 9.60
C PHE A 103 -5.16 31.89 9.38
N ASP A 104 -6.12 32.34 10.20
CA ASP A 104 -7.52 31.92 10.05
C ASP A 104 -8.09 32.40 8.72
N ASN A 105 -7.60 33.51 8.17
CA ASN A 105 -7.95 33.93 6.82
C ASN A 105 -6.85 34.76 6.13
N VAL A 106 -6.98 34.84 4.80
CA VAL A 106 -7.08 36.13 4.09
C VAL A 106 -6.30 37.35 4.64
N GLN A 107 -6.92 37.99 5.60
CA GLN A 107 -6.64 39.34 6.04
C GLN A 107 -5.88 39.34 7.37
N ASP A 108 -5.68 38.18 7.98
CA ASP A 108 -5.01 38.06 9.27
C ASP A 108 -3.51 38.28 9.15
N THR A 109 -2.97 38.94 10.16
CA THR A 109 -1.53 39.23 10.29
C THR A 109 -0.92 38.62 11.55
N SER A 110 -1.74 37.98 12.38
CA SER A 110 -1.34 37.22 13.56
C SER A 110 -1.68 35.75 13.35
N ALA A 111 -0.67 34.89 13.39
CA ALA A 111 -0.89 33.46 13.31
C ALA A 111 -1.45 32.92 14.63
N GLU A 112 -2.42 32.02 14.54
CA GLU A 112 -2.91 31.21 15.64
C GLU A 112 -2.22 29.84 15.63
N ARG A 113 -2.12 29.19 16.80
CA ARG A 113 -1.58 27.83 16.89
C ARG A 113 -2.71 26.81 17.06
N ARG A 114 -2.75 25.84 16.16
CA ARG A 114 -3.66 24.69 16.24
C ARG A 114 -2.89 23.40 16.46
N ASN A 115 -3.34 22.63 17.45
CA ASN A 115 -2.90 21.26 17.62
C ASN A 115 -3.97 20.31 17.08
N ARG A 116 -3.57 19.33 16.26
CA ARG A 116 -4.45 18.32 15.66
C ARG A 116 -3.88 16.93 15.90
N THR A 117 -4.75 15.96 16.14
CA THR A 117 -4.41 14.54 16.13
C THR A 117 -5.33 13.85 15.15
N ASP A 118 -4.77 13.00 14.32
CA ASP A 118 -5.50 12.37 13.23
C ASP A 118 -5.05 10.92 13.02
N LEU A 119 -6.03 10.03 12.84
CA LEU A 119 -5.78 8.72 12.23
C LEU A 119 -5.84 8.93 10.73
N GLU A 120 -4.72 9.44 10.20
CA GLU A 120 -4.62 9.91 8.82
C GLU A 120 -5.13 8.87 7.83
N ARG A 121 -4.61 7.63 7.90
CA ARG A 121 -5.11 6.54 7.03
C ARG A 121 -4.82 5.15 7.55
N ILE A 122 -5.67 4.21 7.16
CA ILE A 122 -5.42 2.77 7.15
C ILE A 122 -5.70 2.28 5.74
N VAL A 123 -4.77 1.55 5.15
CA VAL A 123 -4.87 1.04 3.80
C VAL A 123 -4.75 -0.48 3.80
N THR A 124 -5.59 -1.13 3.02
CA THR A 124 -5.63 -2.58 2.85
C THR A 124 -5.55 -2.94 1.37
N GLU A 125 -4.55 -3.72 1.01
CA GLU A 125 -4.31 -4.18 -0.35
C GLU A 125 -4.57 -5.69 -0.43
N PHE A 126 -5.51 -6.08 -1.27
CA PHE A 126 -5.87 -7.47 -1.55
C PHE A 126 -5.39 -7.83 -2.96
N GLY A 127 -4.48 -8.79 -3.07
CA GLY A 127 -4.00 -9.30 -4.34
C GLY A 127 -4.39 -10.76 -4.55
N TYR A 128 -4.70 -11.14 -5.79
CA TYR A 128 -4.93 -12.54 -6.15
C TYR A 128 -4.31 -12.88 -7.51
N GLN A 129 -3.53 -13.97 -7.56
CA GLN A 129 -2.91 -14.49 -8.77
C GLN A 129 -3.79 -15.60 -9.38
N PHE A 130 -4.49 -15.31 -10.47
CA PHE A 130 -5.36 -16.28 -11.15
C PHE A 130 -4.59 -17.33 -11.94
N SER A 131 -3.49 -16.93 -12.58
CA SER A 131 -2.57 -17.79 -13.33
C SER A 131 -1.19 -17.13 -13.38
N ASP A 132 -0.20 -17.72 -14.07
CA ASP A 132 1.14 -17.12 -14.16
C ASP A 132 1.14 -15.68 -14.72
N ASP A 133 0.19 -15.37 -15.62
CA ASP A 133 0.13 -14.07 -16.28
C ASP A 133 -0.98 -13.15 -15.76
N TRP A 134 -2.02 -13.69 -15.11
CA TRP A 134 -3.21 -12.93 -14.71
C TRP A 134 -3.28 -12.73 -13.21
N SER A 135 -3.45 -11.48 -12.79
CA SER A 135 -3.63 -11.11 -11.38
C SER A 135 -4.67 -9.99 -11.22
N MET A 136 -5.20 -9.83 -10.03
CA MET A 136 -5.94 -8.62 -9.61
C MET A 136 -5.33 -8.01 -8.36
N GLU A 137 -5.61 -6.73 -8.16
CA GLU A 137 -5.29 -6.00 -6.94
C GLU A 137 -6.40 -5.00 -6.62
N VAL A 138 -6.85 -4.99 -5.37
CA VAL A 138 -7.80 -4.02 -4.85
C VAL A 138 -7.18 -3.35 -3.63
N GLU A 139 -7.19 -2.02 -3.60
CA GLU A 139 -6.73 -1.20 -2.48
C GLU A 139 -7.90 -0.40 -1.93
N ILE A 140 -8.14 -0.56 -0.63
CA ILE A 140 -9.16 0.18 0.11
C ILE A 140 -8.44 1.02 1.16
N GLU A 141 -8.66 2.32 1.11
CA GLU A 141 -8.17 3.29 2.07
C GLU A 141 -9.31 3.76 2.97
N TYR A 142 -9.01 3.89 4.26
CA TYR A 142 -9.85 4.44 5.31
C TYR A 142 -9.12 5.68 5.86
N GLU A 143 -9.60 6.88 5.55
CA GLU A 143 -8.99 8.14 6.03
C GLU A 143 -9.76 8.74 7.20
N HIS A 144 -9.06 9.48 8.05
CA HIS A 144 -9.58 10.29 9.18
C HIS A 144 -10.58 9.58 10.10
N GLY A 145 -10.47 8.25 10.24
CA GLY A 145 -11.36 7.45 11.08
C GLY A 145 -12.61 6.87 10.40
N GLY A 146 -12.74 6.94 9.07
CA GLY A 146 -13.83 6.33 8.29
C GLY A 146 -15.03 7.27 8.08
N THR A 147 -16.20 6.76 7.68
CA THR A 147 -17.32 7.50 7.01
C THR A 147 -18.05 8.62 7.79
N GLY A 148 -17.38 9.42 8.62
CA GLY A 148 -18.03 10.50 9.36
C GLY A 148 -18.45 11.65 8.46
N SER A 149 -19.12 12.62 9.06
CA SER A 149 -19.49 13.89 8.43
C SER A 149 -18.87 14.98 9.30
N ALA A 150 -17.94 15.74 8.73
CA ALA A 150 -17.34 16.90 9.33
C ALA A 150 -18.01 18.17 8.78
N LEU A 151 -18.12 19.18 9.63
CA LEU A 151 -18.31 20.57 9.20
C LEU A 151 -16.91 21.17 9.22
N GLU A 152 -16.30 21.37 8.04
CA GLU A 152 -15.02 22.06 7.94
C GLU A 152 -15.26 23.58 7.89
N TYR A 153 -14.37 24.31 8.56
CA TYR A 153 -14.29 25.76 8.44
C TYR A 153 -13.15 26.03 7.47
N ASP A 154 -13.47 26.36 6.21
CA ASP A 154 -12.47 26.80 5.26
C ASP A 154 -12.22 28.30 5.45
N GLY A 155 -11.13 28.61 6.15
CA GLY A 155 -10.61 29.95 6.33
C GLY A 155 -9.92 30.53 5.09
N PHE A 156 -9.59 29.69 4.12
CA PHE A 156 -8.94 30.06 2.85
C PHE A 156 -9.93 30.37 1.74
N ASP A 157 -11.21 30.00 1.89
CA ASP A 157 -12.29 30.63 1.15
C ASP A 157 -12.49 32.05 1.70
N GLU A 158 -12.42 33.02 0.79
CA GLU A 158 -12.36 34.44 1.15
C GLU A 158 -13.65 34.79 1.91
N PHE A 159 -13.52 35.14 3.20
CA PHE A 159 -14.54 35.49 4.22
C PHE A 159 -14.70 34.51 5.40
N GLY A 160 -13.96 33.40 5.46
CA GLY A 160 -14.01 32.51 6.62
C GLY A 160 -15.43 31.99 6.82
N GLU A 161 -15.90 31.28 5.81
CA GLU A 161 -17.24 30.72 5.80
C GLU A 161 -17.23 29.34 6.46
N PHE A 162 -18.31 29.02 7.18
CA PHE A 162 -18.60 27.61 7.43
C PHE A 162 -19.00 27.04 6.08
N GLU A 163 -18.24 26.08 5.56
CA GLU A 163 -18.74 25.33 4.42
C GLU A 163 -20.06 24.69 4.84
N SER A 164 -21.14 25.01 4.12
CA SER A 164 -22.39 24.27 4.26
C SER A 164 -22.31 22.87 3.62
N GLU A 165 -21.15 22.55 3.03
CA GLU A 165 -20.83 21.22 2.54
C GLU A 165 -20.43 20.35 3.73
N MET A 166 -21.19 19.27 3.88
CA MET A 166 -20.87 18.19 4.79
C MET A 166 -19.65 17.46 4.23
N GLU A 167 -18.44 17.94 4.51
CA GLU A 167 -17.23 17.20 4.15
C GLU A 167 -17.23 15.85 4.88
N ALA A 168 -16.76 14.81 4.20
CA ALA A 168 -16.68 13.49 4.81
C ALA A 168 -15.67 13.59 5.98
N GLY A 169 -16.17 13.52 7.21
CA GLY A 169 -15.38 13.40 8.44
C GLY A 169 -14.76 12.01 8.49
N GLY A 170 -13.84 11.78 7.56
CA GLY A 170 -13.26 10.52 7.16
C GLY A 170 -14.00 9.82 6.01
N GLU A 171 -13.22 9.11 5.20
CA GLU A 171 -13.62 8.56 3.91
C GLU A 171 -13.26 7.07 3.86
N VAL A 172 -14.02 6.30 3.07
CA VAL A 172 -13.62 4.95 2.68
C VAL A 172 -13.61 4.88 1.16
N VAL A 173 -12.42 4.73 0.58
CA VAL A 173 -12.20 4.87 -0.87
C VAL A 173 -11.60 3.60 -1.43
N VAL A 174 -12.06 3.24 -2.63
CA VAL A 174 -11.36 2.25 -3.47
C VAL A 174 -10.34 3.01 -4.32
N GLU A 175 -9.11 3.15 -3.82
CA GLU A 175 -8.02 3.85 -4.52
C GLU A 175 -7.46 3.05 -5.70
N LYS A 176 -7.66 1.74 -5.70
CA LYS A 176 -7.22 0.86 -6.78
C LYS A 176 -8.12 -0.34 -6.88
N ALA A 177 -8.51 -0.69 -8.09
CA ALA A 177 -9.21 -1.92 -8.40
C ALA A 177 -8.83 -2.31 -9.82
N GLU A 178 -7.72 -3.04 -9.96
CA GLU A 178 -7.13 -3.35 -11.25
C GLU A 178 -7.01 -4.84 -11.51
N ILE A 179 -7.14 -5.21 -12.78
CA ILE A 179 -6.77 -6.51 -13.31
C ILE A 179 -5.55 -6.32 -14.19
N ARG A 180 -4.57 -7.21 -14.04
CA ARG A 180 -3.30 -7.19 -14.78
C ARG A 180 -3.12 -8.46 -15.58
N TYR A 181 -2.65 -8.29 -16.82
CA TYR A 181 -2.08 -9.35 -17.65
C TYR A 181 -0.61 -9.06 -17.89
N ARG A 182 0.30 -9.94 -17.45
CA ARG A 182 1.75 -9.74 -17.52
C ARG A 182 2.46 -10.99 -18.06
N PRO A 183 2.48 -11.21 -19.38
CA PRO A 183 3.14 -12.37 -19.99
C PRO A 183 4.66 -12.33 -19.92
N SER A 184 5.26 -11.17 -19.60
CA SER A 184 6.70 -11.04 -19.43
C SER A 184 7.06 -9.86 -18.53
N LYS A 185 8.33 -9.76 -18.09
CA LYS A 185 8.82 -8.56 -17.40
C LYS A 185 8.80 -7.31 -18.29
N ALA A 186 9.08 -7.49 -19.57
CA ALA A 186 9.17 -6.42 -20.54
C ALA A 186 7.81 -5.83 -20.93
N PHE A 187 6.71 -6.53 -20.69
CA PHE A 187 5.39 -6.08 -21.11
C PHE A 187 4.26 -6.66 -20.25
N GLY A 188 3.37 -5.77 -19.81
CA GLY A 188 2.09 -6.08 -19.20
C GLY A 188 1.06 -5.00 -19.51
N VAL A 189 -0.20 -5.37 -19.29
CA VAL A 189 -1.39 -4.52 -19.43
C VAL A 189 -2.12 -4.51 -18.09
N LYS A 190 -2.65 -3.36 -17.69
CA LYS A 190 -3.51 -3.17 -16.52
C LYS A 190 -4.77 -2.40 -16.91
N PHE A 191 -5.89 -2.70 -16.29
CA PHE A 191 -7.15 -2.01 -16.53
C PHE A 191 -8.04 -2.03 -15.29
N GLY A 192 -8.92 -1.04 -15.16
CA GLY A 192 -9.77 -0.80 -13.99
C GLY A 192 -9.52 0.58 -13.40
N ASN A 193 -9.67 0.72 -12.08
CA ASN A 193 -9.22 1.92 -11.38
C ASN A 193 -7.71 1.78 -11.07
N ILE A 194 -6.88 2.54 -11.79
CA ILE A 194 -5.43 2.40 -11.82
C ILE A 194 -4.75 3.68 -11.34
N HIS A 195 -3.62 3.54 -10.64
CA HIS A 195 -2.79 4.69 -10.26
C HIS A 195 -2.12 5.33 -11.48
N LEU A 196 -2.16 6.66 -11.52
CA LEU A 196 -1.44 7.45 -12.51
C LEU A 196 0.06 7.48 -12.21
N PRO A 197 0.91 7.35 -13.24
CA PRO A 197 2.35 7.26 -13.05
C PRO A 197 2.97 8.67 -13.06
N ILE A 198 2.40 9.63 -12.34
CA ILE A 198 2.93 11.00 -12.23
C ILE A 198 3.23 11.31 -10.75
N GLY A 199 4.27 12.10 -10.50
CA GLY A 199 4.72 12.35 -9.13
C GLY A 199 5.66 11.29 -8.57
N LEU A 200 6.48 11.63 -7.57
CA LEU A 200 7.25 10.63 -6.83
C LEU A 200 6.36 9.97 -5.78
N THR A 201 5.38 10.71 -5.23
CA THR A 201 4.40 10.18 -4.28
C THR A 201 3.60 9.00 -4.87
N SER A 202 3.26 8.99 -6.16
CA SER A 202 2.59 7.83 -6.79
C SER A 202 3.39 6.52 -6.68
N ILE A 203 4.72 6.60 -6.50
CA ILE A 203 5.60 5.44 -6.30
C ILE A 203 5.93 5.21 -4.82
N LEU A 204 6.17 6.30 -4.08
CA LEU A 204 6.68 6.33 -2.70
C LEU A 204 5.66 6.95 -1.74
N HIS A 205 4.48 6.34 -1.60
CA HIS A 205 3.39 6.86 -0.76
C HIS A 205 3.26 6.17 0.61
N LYS A 206 4.00 5.08 0.86
CA LYS A 206 3.90 4.34 2.14
C LYS A 206 4.71 5.03 3.24
N PRO A 207 4.38 4.83 4.52
CA PRO A 207 4.88 5.67 5.61
C PRO A 207 6.39 5.65 5.79
N ASN A 208 7.06 4.57 5.40
CA ASN A 208 8.52 4.45 5.46
C ASN A 208 9.23 4.84 4.14
N GLN A 209 8.49 5.32 3.14
CA GLN A 209 9.01 5.62 1.81
C GLN A 209 9.33 7.10 1.56
N TYR A 210 8.83 8.01 2.40
CA TYR A 210 9.16 9.44 2.43
C TYR A 210 9.76 9.83 3.79
N LEU A 211 10.59 10.88 3.87
CA LEU A 211 11.28 11.21 5.13
C LEU A 211 10.42 12.04 6.08
N THR A 212 9.64 12.99 5.56
CA THR A 212 8.73 13.88 6.31
C THR A 212 7.63 13.12 7.07
N VAL A 213 6.96 13.76 8.04
CA VAL A 213 5.86 13.16 8.80
C VAL A 213 4.63 12.94 7.92
N GLN A 214 4.31 13.91 7.07
CA GLN A 214 3.25 13.82 6.06
C GLN A 214 3.88 13.79 4.66
N ARG A 215 3.11 13.36 3.65
CA ARG A 215 3.53 13.45 2.24
C ARG A 215 3.81 14.91 1.85
N HIS A 216 4.64 15.13 0.83
CA HIS A 216 5.04 16.46 0.39
C HIS A 216 3.84 17.34 0.03
N LYS A 217 3.79 18.54 0.63
CA LYS A 217 2.71 19.52 0.40
C LYS A 217 2.77 20.11 -1.01
N SER A 218 3.95 20.11 -1.64
CA SER A 218 4.15 20.54 -3.03
C SER A 218 3.35 19.75 -4.05
N GLU A 219 3.29 18.42 -3.90
CA GLU A 219 2.53 17.59 -4.83
C GLU A 219 1.02 17.83 -4.67
N ALA A 220 0.54 17.85 -3.41
CA ALA A 220 -0.86 18.05 -3.08
C ALA A 220 -1.40 19.43 -3.51
N ALA A 221 -0.54 20.45 -3.53
CA ALA A 221 -0.89 21.79 -4.01
C ALA A 221 -0.94 21.92 -5.54
N MET A 222 -0.62 20.87 -6.29
CA MET A 222 -0.64 20.89 -7.76
C MET A 222 -1.61 19.87 -8.36
N MET A 223 -1.65 18.65 -7.84
CA MET A 223 -2.37 17.54 -8.46
C MET A 223 -2.90 16.58 -7.39
N PRO A 224 -3.87 15.71 -7.71
CA PRO A 224 -4.40 14.78 -6.72
C PRO A 224 -3.28 13.92 -6.13
N THR A 225 -3.29 13.74 -4.81
CA THR A 225 -2.36 12.80 -4.15
C THR A 225 -2.83 11.37 -4.35
N VAL A 226 -1.90 10.43 -4.55
CA VAL A 226 -2.23 9.01 -4.84
C VAL A 226 -3.27 8.91 -5.97
N TRP A 227 -3.07 9.74 -6.99
CA TRP A 227 -4.03 9.91 -8.08
C TRP A 227 -4.29 8.59 -8.81
N ASN A 228 -5.57 8.22 -8.85
CA ASN A 228 -6.09 7.06 -9.55
C ASN A 228 -7.25 7.47 -10.46
N GLU A 229 -7.43 6.74 -11.55
CA GLU A 229 -8.49 6.98 -12.53
C GLU A 229 -8.92 5.65 -13.16
N ASN A 230 -10.13 5.63 -13.72
CA ASN A 230 -10.58 4.50 -14.52
C ASN A 230 -9.87 4.52 -15.89
N GLY A 231 -9.25 3.41 -16.28
CA GLY A 231 -8.55 3.37 -17.56
C GLY A 231 -7.87 2.05 -17.90
N ILE A 232 -7.00 2.13 -18.89
CA ILE A 232 -6.14 1.05 -19.37
C ILE A 232 -4.70 1.56 -19.49
N GLY A 233 -3.74 0.73 -19.10
CA GLY A 233 -2.33 1.06 -19.20
C GLY A 233 -1.47 -0.11 -19.62
N ILE A 234 -0.35 0.21 -20.27
CA ILE A 234 0.75 -0.71 -20.52
C ILE A 234 1.92 -0.36 -19.61
N TYR A 235 2.70 -1.37 -19.25
CA TYR A 235 3.88 -1.18 -18.40
C TYR A 235 4.89 -2.29 -18.63
N GLY A 236 6.16 -2.03 -18.33
CA GLY A 236 7.23 -3.00 -18.54
C GLY A 236 8.56 -2.56 -17.98
N GLU A 237 9.50 -3.49 -17.94
CA GLU A 237 10.88 -3.30 -17.53
C GLU A 237 11.81 -3.92 -18.56
N ILE A 238 12.73 -3.12 -19.10
CA ILE A 238 13.73 -3.54 -20.09
C ILE A 238 15.10 -3.07 -19.62
N SER A 239 15.94 -4.02 -19.17
CA SER A 239 17.17 -3.69 -18.43
C SER A 239 16.82 -2.81 -17.22
N ASP A 240 17.51 -1.69 -17.00
CA ASP A 240 17.22 -0.78 -15.88
C ASP A 240 16.11 0.24 -16.18
N PHE A 241 15.48 0.18 -17.36
CA PHE A 241 14.40 1.08 -17.73
C PHE A 241 13.03 0.52 -17.34
N HIS A 242 12.27 1.32 -16.60
CA HIS A 242 10.87 1.02 -16.27
C HIS A 242 9.97 2.03 -16.99
N TYR A 243 8.93 1.55 -17.65
CA TYR A 243 8.03 2.43 -18.39
C TYR A 243 6.57 2.13 -18.08
N GLN A 244 5.74 3.16 -18.15
CA GLN A 244 4.28 3.07 -18.09
C GLN A 244 3.66 4.05 -19.09
N ALA A 245 2.55 3.66 -19.71
CA ALA A 245 1.71 4.55 -20.50
C ALA A 245 0.24 4.17 -20.28
N GLN A 246 -0.63 5.16 -20.11
CA GLN A 246 -2.02 4.96 -19.69
C GLN A 246 -2.96 5.90 -20.46
N ILE A 247 -4.19 5.43 -20.69
CA ILE A 247 -5.33 6.22 -21.14
C ILE A 247 -6.41 6.09 -20.07
N VAL A 248 -6.90 7.22 -19.56
CA VAL A 248 -7.75 7.27 -18.36
C VAL A 248 -8.89 8.28 -18.50
N SER A 249 -9.86 8.25 -17.58
CA SER A 249 -11.01 9.16 -17.51
C SER A 249 -10.63 10.64 -17.43
N GLY A 250 -9.57 10.97 -16.67
CA GLY A 250 -9.02 12.32 -16.60
C GLY A 250 -9.79 13.26 -15.66
N LEU A 251 -9.20 14.43 -15.42
CA LEU A 251 -9.73 15.42 -14.47
C LEU A 251 -10.96 16.17 -15.00
N ASN A 252 -11.73 16.70 -14.05
CA ASN A 252 -12.83 17.62 -14.29
C ASN A 252 -12.46 19.03 -13.78
N SER A 253 -12.51 20.03 -14.66
CA SER A 253 -12.11 21.40 -14.32
C SER A 253 -13.11 22.20 -13.46
N GLU A 254 -14.28 21.64 -13.15
CA GLU A 254 -15.31 22.29 -12.33
C GLU A 254 -14.83 22.61 -10.90
N TYR A 255 -13.88 21.81 -10.41
CA TYR A 255 -13.36 21.88 -9.04
C TYR A 255 -11.93 22.38 -8.94
N PHE A 256 -11.33 22.87 -10.02
CA PHE A 256 -10.03 23.53 -9.94
C PHE A 256 -10.11 24.78 -9.05
N ARG A 257 -9.08 25.01 -8.23
CA ARG A 257 -8.99 26.15 -7.30
C ARG A 257 -7.67 26.88 -7.40
N THR A 258 -7.66 28.09 -6.87
CA THR A 258 -6.47 28.94 -6.79
C THR A 258 -5.41 28.35 -5.85
N TYR A 259 -5.82 27.73 -4.75
CA TYR A 259 -4.89 27.28 -3.69
C TYR A 259 -4.26 25.90 -3.94
N ASP A 260 -4.87 25.04 -4.76
CA ASP A 260 -4.40 23.68 -5.06
C ASP A 260 -4.40 23.33 -6.57
N TRP A 261 -4.58 24.35 -7.41
CA TRP A 261 -4.59 24.28 -8.87
C TRP A 261 -5.58 23.24 -9.44
N VAL A 262 -5.10 22.04 -9.80
CA VAL A 262 -5.94 20.97 -10.37
C VAL A 262 -6.17 19.80 -9.41
N ALA A 263 -5.64 19.85 -8.18
CA ALA A 263 -5.71 18.75 -7.23
C ALA A 263 -7.16 18.34 -6.89
N SER A 264 -8.03 19.32 -6.72
CA SER A 264 -9.46 19.10 -6.47
C SER A 264 -10.26 18.62 -7.70
N GLY A 265 -9.63 18.47 -8.87
CA GLY A 265 -10.30 18.04 -10.09
C GLY A 265 -10.57 16.53 -10.22
N HIS A 266 -10.11 15.73 -9.25
CA HIS A 266 -10.37 14.30 -9.20
C HIS A 266 -11.86 14.05 -8.96
N GLN A 267 -12.49 13.23 -9.81
CA GLN A 267 -13.94 13.07 -9.87
C GLN A 267 -14.49 12.13 -8.77
N LYS A 268 -14.32 12.51 -7.49
CA LYS A 268 -14.79 11.74 -6.32
C LYS A 268 -16.17 12.17 -5.80
N ARG A 269 -16.68 13.34 -6.21
CA ARG A 269 -17.86 13.98 -5.62
C ARG A 269 -19.20 13.37 -6.05
N PHE A 270 -19.24 12.64 -7.16
CA PHE A 270 -20.45 12.08 -7.75
C PHE A 270 -20.35 10.56 -7.87
N GLU A 271 -21.50 9.90 -8.05
CA GLU A 271 -21.57 8.44 -8.19
C GLU A 271 -20.88 7.92 -9.45
N GLU A 272 -20.74 8.77 -10.47
CA GLU A 272 -20.21 8.44 -11.79
C GLU A 272 -19.04 9.38 -12.15
N VAL A 273 -18.09 8.85 -12.91
CA VAL A 273 -16.93 9.59 -13.44
C VAL A 273 -17.20 9.94 -14.90
N ASN A 274 -17.21 11.22 -15.24
CA ASN A 274 -17.36 11.65 -16.63
C ASN A 274 -16.07 11.35 -17.41
N THR A 275 -16.23 10.83 -18.62
CA THR A 275 -15.13 10.38 -19.50
C THR A 275 -15.36 10.84 -20.94
N ASP A 276 -15.94 12.02 -21.11
CA ASP A 276 -16.18 12.60 -22.43
C ASP A 276 -14.85 13.02 -23.09
N ASP A 277 -13.88 13.44 -22.27
CA ASP A 277 -12.50 13.70 -22.68
C ASP A 277 -11.54 12.76 -21.94
N LEU A 278 -10.87 11.87 -22.69
CA LEU A 278 -9.84 10.99 -22.14
C LEU A 278 -8.52 11.74 -21.93
N ALA A 279 -7.77 11.31 -20.92
CA ALA A 279 -6.42 11.78 -20.64
C ALA A 279 -5.36 10.70 -20.88
N PHE A 280 -4.14 11.13 -21.13
CA PHE A 280 -2.97 10.30 -21.37
C PHE A 280 -1.92 10.57 -20.30
N ALA A 281 -1.33 9.52 -19.75
CA ALA A 281 -0.21 9.63 -18.83
C ALA A 281 0.92 8.68 -19.23
N GLY A 282 2.15 9.14 -19.17
CA GLY A 282 3.34 8.34 -19.49
C GLY A 282 4.45 8.58 -18.49
N ARG A 283 5.26 7.54 -18.22
CA ARG A 283 6.44 7.62 -17.37
C ARG A 283 7.56 6.74 -17.91
N LEU A 284 8.79 7.24 -17.80
CA LEU A 284 10.01 6.49 -18.04
C LEU A 284 10.99 6.75 -16.90
N ASP A 285 11.41 5.68 -16.22
CA ASP A 285 12.42 5.71 -15.17
C ASP A 285 13.66 4.91 -15.61
N TYR A 286 14.83 5.38 -15.21
CA TYR A 286 16.08 4.64 -15.25
C TYR A 286 16.55 4.38 -13.81
N GLY A 287 16.76 3.10 -13.47
CA GLY A 287 16.93 2.66 -12.08
C GLY A 287 15.59 2.35 -11.41
N ASN A 288 15.55 2.31 -10.08
CA ASN A 288 14.33 1.95 -9.34
C ASN A 288 14.18 2.76 -8.04
N PHE A 289 13.19 3.66 -8.03
CA PHE A 289 12.90 4.54 -6.88
C PHE A 289 12.53 3.78 -5.59
N LYS A 290 12.02 2.55 -5.68
CA LYS A 290 11.64 1.74 -4.50
C LYS A 290 12.83 1.03 -3.85
N THR A 291 13.87 0.73 -4.61
CA THR A 291 15.01 -0.08 -4.14
C THR A 291 16.33 0.67 -4.08
N GLY A 292 16.43 1.87 -4.65
CA GLY A 292 17.65 2.66 -4.59
C GLY A 292 17.63 3.92 -5.44
N SER A 293 18.72 4.14 -6.17
CA SER A 293 18.90 5.31 -7.02
C SER A 293 18.13 5.19 -8.33
N ALA A 294 17.51 6.29 -8.75
CA ALA A 294 16.75 6.38 -9.98
C ALA A 294 16.61 7.81 -10.48
N VAL A 295 16.36 7.97 -11.77
CA VAL A 295 15.88 9.22 -12.37
C VAL A 295 14.67 8.90 -13.22
N GLY A 296 13.70 9.81 -13.26
CA GLY A 296 12.43 9.57 -13.92
C GLY A 296 11.84 10.83 -14.52
N VAL A 297 11.13 10.65 -15.64
CA VAL A 297 10.28 11.67 -16.25
C VAL A 297 8.88 11.11 -16.45
N ALA A 298 7.87 11.91 -16.11
CA ALA A 298 6.48 11.60 -16.40
C ALA A 298 5.79 12.79 -17.05
N TYR A 299 4.75 12.51 -17.82
CA TYR A 299 3.93 13.49 -18.51
C TYR A 299 2.46 13.08 -18.44
N TYR A 300 1.59 14.03 -18.10
CA TYR A 300 0.14 13.92 -18.17
C TYR A 300 -0.40 14.95 -19.16
N TYR A 301 -1.40 14.56 -19.95
CA TYR A 301 -2.12 15.44 -20.85
C TYR A 301 -3.59 15.05 -20.96
N GLY A 302 -4.51 16.00 -20.87
CA GLY A 302 -5.93 15.76 -21.12
C GLY A 302 -6.72 17.05 -21.27
N ASN A 303 -7.80 17.01 -22.06
CA ASN A 303 -8.78 18.08 -22.05
C ASN A 303 -9.73 17.87 -20.86
N THR A 304 -9.99 18.94 -20.10
CA THR A 304 -10.76 18.87 -18.86
C THR A 304 -12.16 19.46 -19.01
N SER A 305 -12.44 20.11 -20.14
CA SER A 305 -13.70 20.82 -20.40
C SER A 305 -14.88 19.88 -20.64
N GLY A 306 -14.67 18.76 -21.35
CA GLY A 306 -15.72 17.79 -21.67
C GLY A 306 -16.22 17.01 -20.46
N ASN A 307 -15.36 16.81 -19.45
CA ASN A 307 -15.66 16.05 -18.23
C ASN A 307 -16.50 16.84 -17.20
N ARG A 308 -16.82 18.12 -17.45
CA ARG A 308 -17.67 18.94 -16.56
C ARG A 308 -19.11 18.41 -16.53
N HIS A 309 -19.75 18.41 -15.36
CA HIS A 309 -21.12 17.89 -15.19
C HIS A 309 -22.18 18.85 -15.72
N LYS A 310 -21.91 20.16 -15.62
CA LYS A 310 -22.91 21.17 -15.96
C LYS A 310 -23.17 21.28 -17.46
N SER A 311 -24.41 21.67 -17.77
CA SER A 311 -24.89 21.94 -19.13
C SER A 311 -24.26 23.17 -19.79
N ASN A 312 -23.49 24.00 -19.07
CA ASN A 312 -22.64 25.05 -19.62
C ASN A 312 -21.23 24.53 -19.90
N LYS A 313 -21.11 23.42 -20.65
CA LYS A 313 -19.82 22.93 -21.12
C LYS A 313 -19.05 24.10 -21.75
N LEU A 314 -17.79 24.24 -21.35
CA LEU A 314 -16.93 25.26 -21.92
C LEU A 314 -16.78 24.96 -23.42
N ASP A 315 -17.08 25.95 -24.27
CA ASP A 315 -16.84 25.88 -25.72
C ASP A 315 -15.35 26.06 -26.08
N VAL A 316 -14.47 26.00 -25.08
CA VAL A 316 -13.02 26.15 -25.19
C VAL A 316 -12.32 24.97 -24.54
N ASP A 317 -11.16 24.61 -25.07
CA ASP A 317 -10.36 23.49 -24.57
C ASP A 317 -9.65 23.86 -23.26
N GLY A 318 -9.95 23.13 -22.20
CA GLY A 318 -9.21 23.18 -20.95
C GLY A 318 -8.07 22.19 -20.98
N ALA A 319 -7.16 22.35 -21.95
CA ALA A 319 -6.03 21.45 -22.14
C ALA A 319 -5.06 21.59 -20.96
N LEU A 320 -4.94 20.51 -20.20
CA LEU A 320 -4.07 20.40 -19.04
C LEU A 320 -2.84 19.58 -19.41
N SER A 321 -1.65 20.10 -19.11
CA SER A 321 -0.41 19.36 -19.19
C SER A 321 0.36 19.41 -17.87
N ILE A 322 0.96 18.30 -17.47
CA ILE A 322 1.83 18.24 -16.28
C ILE A 322 3.06 17.42 -16.61
N VAL A 323 4.25 18.01 -16.43
CA VAL A 323 5.54 17.34 -16.53
C VAL A 323 6.07 17.14 -15.11
N SER A 324 6.59 15.93 -14.85
CA SER A 324 7.27 15.57 -13.62
C SER A 324 8.69 15.11 -13.94
N VAL A 325 9.68 15.65 -13.25
CA VAL A 325 11.06 15.15 -13.26
C VAL A 325 11.44 14.81 -11.83
N ALA A 326 11.93 13.59 -11.60
CA ALA A 326 12.30 13.12 -10.27
C ALA A 326 13.67 12.45 -10.27
N GLY A 327 14.36 12.53 -9.13
CA GLY A 327 15.65 11.90 -8.90
C GLY A 327 15.74 11.36 -7.47
N ALA A 328 16.35 10.20 -7.33
CA ALA A 328 16.70 9.59 -6.06
C ALA A 328 18.12 9.04 -6.13
N PHE A 329 18.87 9.26 -5.07
CA PHE A 329 20.18 8.69 -4.83
C PHE A 329 20.20 8.10 -3.43
N VAL A 330 20.33 6.78 -3.35
CA VAL A 330 20.38 6.06 -2.08
C VAL A 330 21.59 5.14 -2.11
N GLU A 331 22.66 5.53 -1.40
CA GLU A 331 23.92 4.79 -1.35
C GLU A 331 24.49 4.81 0.07
N GLY A 332 24.63 3.62 0.65
CA GLY A 332 25.02 3.45 2.05
C GLY A 332 24.07 4.23 3.00
N PRO A 333 24.60 5.17 3.81
CA PRO A 333 23.80 5.90 4.77
C PRO A 333 23.09 7.11 4.13
N TRP A 334 23.46 7.49 2.90
CA TRP A 334 23.01 8.71 2.26
C TRP A 334 21.72 8.48 1.48
N ILE A 335 20.75 9.36 1.72
CA ILE A 335 19.50 9.46 0.98
C ILE A 335 19.42 10.88 0.44
N LEU A 336 19.27 11.04 -0.87
CA LEU A 336 18.98 12.32 -1.51
C LEU A 336 17.87 12.10 -2.52
N ARG A 337 16.77 12.85 -2.41
CA ARG A 337 15.64 12.76 -3.33
C ARG A 337 15.14 14.15 -3.67
N GLY A 338 14.54 14.26 -4.83
CA GLY A 338 13.84 15.46 -5.21
C GLY A 338 12.99 15.27 -6.44
N GLN A 339 12.09 16.22 -6.62
CA GLN A 339 11.16 16.26 -7.73
C GLN A 339 10.88 17.70 -8.12
N TYR A 340 10.63 17.91 -9.40
CA TYR A 340 10.05 19.14 -9.94
C TYR A 340 8.80 18.78 -10.75
N LEU A 341 7.72 19.53 -10.50
CA LEU A 341 6.48 19.51 -11.25
C LEU A 341 6.30 20.87 -11.93
N TYR A 342 5.90 20.82 -13.20
CA TYR A 342 5.47 21.99 -13.95
C TYR A 342 4.23 21.63 -14.74
N GLY A 343 3.24 22.52 -14.74
CA GLY A 343 2.02 22.28 -15.47
C GLY A 343 1.44 23.54 -16.10
N THR A 344 0.67 23.32 -17.16
CA THR A 344 -0.01 24.37 -17.92
C THR A 344 -1.49 24.05 -18.05
N LEU A 345 -2.32 25.09 -18.06
CA LEU A 345 -3.75 25.00 -18.25
C LEU A 345 -4.21 26.05 -19.27
N ASP A 346 -4.71 25.58 -20.40
CA ASP A 346 -5.29 26.45 -21.43
C ASP A 346 -6.65 27.00 -20.98
N ASN A 347 -6.96 28.23 -21.41
CA ASN A 347 -8.23 28.91 -21.14
C ASN A 347 -8.58 28.97 -19.63
N ALA A 348 -7.57 29.15 -18.78
CA ALA A 348 -7.72 29.23 -17.33
C ALA A 348 -8.71 30.33 -16.90
N ASP A 349 -8.80 31.46 -17.63
CA ASP A 349 -9.77 32.51 -17.36
C ASP A 349 -11.22 32.06 -17.66
N ALA A 350 -11.42 31.29 -18.74
CA ALA A 350 -12.73 30.75 -19.08
C ALA A 350 -13.20 29.71 -18.06
N ILE A 351 -12.29 28.82 -17.63
CA ILE A 351 -12.55 27.85 -16.56
C ILE A 351 -12.88 28.58 -15.25
N THR A 352 -12.08 29.58 -14.89
CA THR A 352 -12.32 30.45 -13.73
C THR A 352 -13.73 31.06 -13.78
N LEU A 353 -14.13 31.62 -14.93
CA LEU A 353 -15.44 32.22 -15.10
C LEU A 353 -16.57 31.19 -14.96
N ALA A 354 -16.40 29.98 -15.50
CA ALA A 354 -17.39 28.92 -15.37
C ALA A 354 -17.53 28.41 -13.92
N ASN A 355 -16.43 28.33 -13.18
CA ASN A 355 -16.39 27.83 -11.80
C ASN A 355 -17.09 28.79 -10.80
N LYS A 356 -17.15 30.10 -11.09
CA LYS A 356 -17.88 31.09 -10.26
C LYS A 356 -19.37 30.82 -10.08
N THR A 357 -19.96 29.99 -10.93
CA THR A 357 -21.41 29.75 -10.95
C THR A 357 -21.77 28.35 -10.47
N THR A 358 -20.85 27.63 -9.81
CA THR A 358 -21.05 26.25 -9.32
C THR A 358 -21.93 26.22 -8.08
N PRO A 359 -23.18 25.70 -8.18
CA PRO A 359 -24.07 25.59 -7.02
C PRO A 359 -23.40 24.76 -5.91
N GLY A 360 -23.59 25.16 -4.65
CA GLY A 360 -22.84 24.62 -3.50
C GLY A 360 -21.69 25.54 -3.06
N LEU A 361 -21.16 26.32 -3.99
CA LEU A 361 -20.14 27.34 -3.74
C LEU A 361 -20.82 28.72 -3.74
N GLN A 362 -20.76 29.46 -2.63
CA GLN A 362 -21.30 30.81 -2.60
C GLN A 362 -20.47 31.71 -3.55
N PRO A 363 -21.10 32.59 -4.33
CA PRO A 363 -20.40 33.50 -5.22
C PRO A 363 -19.70 34.62 -4.42
N GLY A 364 -18.45 34.36 -4.03
CA GLY A 364 -17.45 35.32 -3.54
C GLY A 364 -16.35 35.56 -4.58
N ASN A 365 -15.56 36.63 -4.43
CA ASN A 365 -14.71 37.21 -5.48
C ASN A 365 -13.70 36.26 -6.18
N PHE A 366 -13.72 36.27 -7.52
CA PHE A 366 -12.62 36.02 -8.47
C PHE A 366 -11.39 35.20 -7.99
N ALA A 367 -11.60 33.93 -7.62
CA ALA A 367 -10.49 32.99 -7.47
C ALA A 367 -9.91 32.64 -8.85
N GLN A 368 -8.83 33.33 -9.24
CA GLN A 368 -8.15 33.12 -10.51
C GLN A 368 -7.41 31.76 -10.52
N LEU A 369 -7.57 30.99 -11.59
CA LEU A 369 -6.76 29.78 -11.79
C LEU A 369 -5.42 30.13 -12.42
N GLY A 370 -4.37 29.43 -11.98
CA GLY A 370 -3.07 29.47 -12.63
C GLY A 370 -3.15 28.89 -14.04
N SER A 371 -2.72 29.65 -15.05
CA SER A 371 -2.44 29.11 -16.39
C SER A 371 -1.13 28.33 -16.43
N GLU A 372 -0.24 28.63 -15.48
CA GLU A 372 0.97 27.83 -15.19
C GLU A 372 1.06 27.60 -13.68
N SER A 373 1.57 26.43 -13.30
CA SER A 373 1.75 26.01 -11.91
C SER A 373 3.05 25.23 -11.78
N GLN A 374 3.72 25.34 -10.63
CA GLN A 374 4.94 24.59 -10.36
C GLN A 374 5.07 24.19 -8.89
N SER A 375 5.85 23.14 -8.66
CA SER A 375 6.23 22.73 -7.31
C SER A 375 7.51 21.91 -7.34
N PHE A 376 8.21 21.87 -6.22
CA PHE A 376 9.35 20.98 -6.04
C PHE A 376 9.55 20.62 -4.59
N PHE A 377 10.23 19.51 -4.38
CA PHE A 377 10.87 19.25 -3.09
C PHE A 377 12.27 18.70 -3.29
N VAL A 378 13.09 18.89 -2.26
CA VAL A 378 14.40 18.25 -2.11
C VAL A 378 14.52 17.80 -0.67
N GLU A 379 14.77 16.51 -0.47
CA GLU A 379 15.03 15.92 0.85
C GLU A 379 16.40 15.23 0.87
N ALA A 380 17.11 15.40 1.98
CA ALA A 380 18.37 14.74 2.26
C ALA A 380 18.30 14.06 3.62
N GLY A 381 18.66 12.79 3.67
CA GLY A 381 18.64 11.95 4.86
C GLY A 381 19.96 11.23 5.08
N VAL A 382 20.28 10.97 6.34
CA VAL A 382 21.45 10.20 6.76
C VAL A 382 21.01 9.14 7.75
N LYS A 383 21.20 7.87 7.40
CA LYS A 383 20.94 6.73 8.28
C LYS A 383 22.08 6.56 9.26
N LEU A 384 21.75 6.46 10.55
CA LEU A 384 22.73 6.41 11.62
C LEU A 384 23.13 4.98 12.02
N ASP A 385 22.39 3.98 11.54
CA ASP A 385 22.59 2.56 11.80
C ASP A 385 23.94 2.03 11.29
N GLU A 386 24.54 2.71 10.30
CA GLU A 386 25.88 2.38 9.83
C GLU A 386 27.01 2.72 10.84
N TRP A 387 26.77 3.67 11.73
CA TRP A 387 27.78 4.12 12.71
C TRP A 387 27.42 3.78 14.15
N PHE A 388 26.13 3.62 14.45
CA PHE A 388 25.60 3.35 15.78
C PHE A 388 24.55 2.25 15.69
N ASP A 389 24.36 1.44 16.74
CA ASP A 389 23.24 0.48 16.83
C ASP A 389 21.93 1.24 17.13
N LEU A 390 21.57 2.15 16.23
CA LEU A 390 20.45 3.07 16.36
C LEU A 390 19.74 3.15 15.01
N PRO A 391 18.60 2.46 14.82
CA PRO A 391 17.86 2.44 13.56
C PRO A 391 17.10 3.76 13.39
N MET A 392 17.84 4.83 13.14
CA MET A 392 17.36 6.20 13.02
C MET A 392 17.92 6.86 11.76
N THR A 393 17.07 7.56 11.03
CA THR A 393 17.46 8.47 9.95
C THR A 393 17.23 9.90 10.40
N VAL A 394 18.23 10.76 10.29
CA VAL A 394 18.07 12.21 10.44
C VAL A 394 17.90 12.81 9.05
N PHE A 395 17.05 13.82 8.90
CA PHE A 395 16.80 14.42 7.58
C PHE A 395 16.59 15.93 7.64
N ALA A 396 16.76 16.55 6.47
CA ALA A 396 16.34 17.90 6.15
C ALA A 396 15.54 17.90 4.84
N ASN A 397 14.56 18.77 4.73
CA ASN A 397 13.66 18.87 3.60
C ASN A 397 13.36 20.34 3.26
N VAL A 398 13.24 20.63 1.97
CA VAL A 398 12.66 21.87 1.45
C VAL A 398 11.58 21.48 0.45
N ASP A 399 10.40 22.03 0.64
CA ASP A 399 9.20 21.77 -0.13
C ASP A 399 8.61 23.12 -0.57
N TYR A 400 8.30 23.27 -1.86
CA TYR A 400 7.87 24.54 -2.47
C TYR A 400 6.70 24.31 -3.43
N SER A 401 5.69 25.16 -3.37
CA SER A 401 4.60 25.17 -4.35
C SER A 401 4.23 26.59 -4.78
N ASN A 402 3.81 26.69 -6.03
CA ASN A 402 3.21 27.88 -6.60
C ASN A 402 2.12 27.49 -7.60
N PRO A 403 0.86 27.28 -7.12
CA PRO A 403 -0.28 26.93 -7.96
C PRO A 403 -0.68 28.05 -8.94
N LEU A 404 -0.26 29.28 -8.66
CA LEU A 404 -0.48 30.49 -9.46
C LEU A 404 0.85 31.05 -9.97
N MET A 405 1.68 30.22 -10.61
CA MET A 405 2.96 30.69 -11.15
C MET A 405 2.74 31.79 -12.20
N ALA A 406 1.81 31.56 -13.12
CA ALA A 406 1.34 32.53 -14.08
C ALA A 406 -0.18 32.44 -14.21
N VAL A 407 -0.78 33.53 -14.68
CA VAL A 407 -2.21 33.62 -14.94
C VAL A 407 -2.44 34.22 -16.32
N GLU A 408 -3.55 33.86 -16.96
CA GLU A 408 -3.84 34.24 -18.34
C GLU A 408 -4.04 35.76 -18.48
N THR A 409 -4.84 36.37 -17.59
CA THR A 409 -5.04 37.83 -17.54
C THR A 409 -4.72 38.41 -16.16
N GLY A 410 -3.96 39.50 -16.10
CA GLY A 410 -3.74 40.25 -14.85
C GLY A 410 -2.41 39.91 -14.18
N THR A 411 -2.40 39.78 -12.86
CA THR A 411 -1.17 39.54 -12.08
C THR A 411 -1.42 38.46 -11.06
N ALA A 412 -0.61 37.40 -11.13
CA ALA A 412 -0.67 36.30 -10.18
C ALA A 412 -0.34 36.79 -8.77
N THR A 413 -1.20 36.47 -7.81
CA THR A 413 -0.94 36.77 -6.41
C THR A 413 0.16 35.86 -5.86
N LYS A 414 1.06 36.43 -5.05
CA LYS A 414 2.13 35.69 -4.37
C LYS A 414 1.66 34.98 -3.10
N ARG A 415 0.37 35.07 -2.78
CA ARG A 415 -0.21 34.49 -1.56
C ARG A 415 -0.14 32.96 -1.50
N TYR A 416 -0.24 32.30 -2.65
CA TYR A 416 -0.22 30.83 -2.72
C TYR A 416 1.16 30.27 -3.06
N GLU A 417 2.16 31.14 -3.19
CA GLU A 417 3.55 30.72 -3.34
C GLU A 417 4.13 30.45 -1.95
N ASN A 418 4.32 29.18 -1.65
CA ASN A 418 4.64 28.67 -0.32
C ASN A 418 5.96 27.90 -0.31
N THR A 419 6.71 28.03 0.78
CA THR A 419 7.92 27.23 1.06
C THR A 419 7.83 26.65 2.47
N TRP A 420 8.05 25.34 2.61
CA TRP A 420 8.25 24.66 3.88
C TRP A 420 9.69 24.17 3.96
N SER A 421 10.39 24.57 5.02
CA SER A 421 11.74 24.09 5.33
C SER A 421 11.71 23.36 6.66
N SER A 422 12.20 22.12 6.69
CA SER A 422 12.12 21.29 7.89
C SER A 422 13.33 20.40 8.12
N VAL A 423 13.47 19.99 9.37
CA VAL A 423 14.38 18.94 9.81
C VAL A 423 13.61 17.95 10.67
N GLY A 424 14.06 16.69 10.65
CA GLY A 424 13.37 15.66 11.41
C GLY A 424 14.17 14.39 11.61
N ILE A 425 13.52 13.45 12.29
CA ILE A 425 14.05 12.11 12.58
C ILE A 425 13.00 11.05 12.27
N ASN A 426 13.47 9.93 11.76
CA ASN A 426 12.69 8.71 11.57
C ASN A 426 13.36 7.58 12.35
N TYR A 427 12.69 7.06 13.37
CA TYR A 427 13.13 5.93 14.17
C TYR A 427 12.34 4.68 13.80
N SER A 428 13.04 3.62 13.39
CA SER A 428 12.45 2.36 12.91
C SER A 428 12.85 1.21 13.83
N PRO A 429 12.14 0.98 14.95
CA PRO A 429 12.49 -0.07 15.91
C PRO A 429 12.46 -1.48 15.29
N ILE A 430 11.60 -1.69 14.29
CA ILE A 430 11.52 -2.87 13.43
C ILE A 430 11.16 -2.43 12.00
N PRO A 431 11.40 -3.25 10.94
CA PRO A 431 11.12 -2.88 9.55
C PRO A 431 9.68 -2.46 9.26
N GLU A 432 8.73 -2.98 10.03
CA GLU A 432 7.29 -2.75 9.87
C GLU A 432 6.81 -1.45 10.52
N ILE A 433 7.61 -0.81 11.38
CA ILE A 433 7.19 0.37 12.15
C ILE A 433 8.17 1.52 11.94
N VAL A 434 7.62 2.72 11.75
CA VAL A 434 8.39 3.97 11.72
C VAL A 434 7.73 4.99 12.64
N ILE A 435 8.54 5.65 13.47
CA ILE A 435 8.14 6.75 14.33
C ILE A 435 8.88 7.98 13.84
N LYS A 436 8.14 9.05 13.57
CA LYS A 436 8.64 10.25 12.92
C LYS A 436 8.45 11.47 13.81
N ALA A 437 9.39 12.39 13.74
CA ALA A 437 9.25 13.73 14.29
C ALA A 437 9.85 14.75 13.32
N GLU A 438 9.15 15.85 13.10
CA GLU A 438 9.53 16.90 12.16
C GLU A 438 9.21 18.27 12.77
N GLY A 439 10.08 19.24 12.55
CA GLY A 439 9.83 20.63 12.89
C GLY A 439 10.38 21.55 11.81
N GLY A 440 9.68 22.65 11.56
CA GLY A 440 10.04 23.52 10.46
C GLY A 440 9.39 24.89 10.47
N VAL A 441 9.62 25.60 9.38
CA VAL A 441 9.10 26.92 9.07
C VAL A 441 8.30 26.85 7.78
N HIS A 442 7.16 27.51 7.75
CA HIS A 442 6.36 27.78 6.57
C HIS A 442 6.42 29.27 6.24
N GLN A 443 6.71 29.57 4.98
CA GLN A 443 6.90 30.92 4.46
C GLN A 443 5.97 31.12 3.27
N VAL A 444 5.29 32.26 3.24
CA VAL A 444 4.51 32.73 2.10
C VAL A 444 5.33 33.79 1.37
N ALA A 445 5.33 33.82 0.03
CA ALA A 445 6.12 34.77 -0.76
C ALA A 445 5.58 36.22 -0.73
N VAL A 446 4.90 36.60 0.35
CA VAL A 446 4.39 37.94 0.61
C VAL A 446 5.09 38.47 1.86
N ALA A 447 5.98 39.44 1.70
CA ALA A 447 6.85 39.94 2.76
C ALA A 447 6.12 40.50 4.01
N SER A 448 4.83 40.84 3.89
CA SER A 448 4.01 41.31 5.01
C SER A 448 3.38 40.18 5.83
N ILE A 449 3.40 38.94 5.32
CA ILE A 449 2.90 37.76 6.03
C ILE A 449 4.09 37.19 6.81
N PRO A 450 4.01 37.09 8.15
CA PRO A 450 5.11 36.55 8.93
C PRO A 450 5.28 35.05 8.68
N ASP A 451 6.52 34.58 8.80
CA ASP A 451 6.84 33.15 8.81
C ASP A 451 6.08 32.46 9.96
N THR A 452 5.59 31.26 9.71
CA THR A 452 4.91 30.42 10.71
C THR A 452 5.73 29.18 11.01
N HIS A 453 5.57 28.65 12.23
CA HIS A 453 6.29 27.46 12.69
C HIS A 453 5.37 26.27 12.85
N PHE A 454 5.88 25.08 12.49
CA PHE A 454 5.16 23.83 12.68
C PHE A 454 6.01 22.77 13.36
N PHE A 455 5.32 21.85 14.03
CA PHE A 455 5.88 20.64 14.60
C PHE A 455 4.92 19.49 14.37
N ALA A 456 5.45 18.32 14.00
CA ALA A 456 4.66 17.13 13.74
C ALA A 456 5.32 15.87 14.31
N LEU A 457 4.47 14.95 14.74
CA LEU A 457 4.82 13.58 15.14
C LEU A 457 3.99 12.61 14.31
N GLY A 458 4.59 11.49 13.93
CA GLY A 458 3.89 10.45 13.18
C GLY A 458 4.29 9.06 13.64
N VAL A 459 3.34 8.13 13.57
CA VAL A 459 3.63 6.69 13.65
C VAL A 459 3.03 6.04 12.42
N GLY A 460 3.88 5.32 11.68
CA GLY A 460 3.48 4.54 10.52
C GLY A 460 3.74 3.06 10.73
N TYR A 461 2.87 2.22 10.18
CA TYR A 461 3.12 0.79 10.05
C TYR A 461 3.01 0.34 8.60
N GLN A 462 3.66 -0.78 8.27
CA GLN A 462 3.38 -1.52 7.04
C GLN A 462 3.78 -3.00 7.17
N PHE A 463 3.01 -3.90 6.55
CA PHE A 463 3.35 -5.32 6.46
C PHE A 463 2.73 -5.99 5.21
N SER A 464 3.19 -7.20 4.91
CA SER A 464 2.68 -8.07 3.86
C SER A 464 2.57 -9.50 4.39
N LEU A 465 1.52 -10.22 3.98
CA LEU A 465 1.26 -11.63 4.26
C LEU A 465 1.20 -12.46 2.97
#